data_AF-A0A1R4EP43-F1
#
_entry.id   AF-A0A1R4EP43-F1
#
_cell.length_a   1.000
_cell.length_b   1.000
_cell.length_c   1.000
_cell.angle_alpha   90.00
_cell.angle_beta   90.00
_cell.angle_gamma   90.00
#
_symmetry.space_group_name_H-M   'P 1'
#
loop_
_entity.id
_entity.type
_entity.pdbx_description
1 polymer ?
#
loop_
_entity_poly.entity_id
_entity_poly.type
_entity_poly.pdbx_seq_one_letter_code
_entity_poly.pdbx_strand_id
1 'polypeptide(L)'
;MSDMTPTAETPAPRTRPDFTHVSDVMLYDIARHTASLLTSLFLNRQRDATDDAEREHWAARERLVMRQVQALNPDDRAGLIAQNEAWVDEDRVLRDAQQ
;
A
#
# COMPACT_ATOMS: atom_id res chain seq x y z
N MET A 1 -3.79 42.73 -5.05
CA MET A 1 -3.79 41.58 -4.13
C MET A 1 -4.61 40.50 -4.80
N SER A 2 -3.96 39.52 -5.42
CA SER A 2 -4.65 38.40 -6.08
C SER A 2 -4.39 37.16 -5.24
N ASP A 3 -5.46 36.61 -4.67
CA ASP A 3 -5.49 35.31 -4.02
C ASP A 3 -5.04 34.22 -5.01
N MET A 4 -3.90 33.62 -4.71
CA MET A 4 -3.40 32.43 -5.41
C MET A 4 -3.93 31.22 -4.65
N THR A 5 -5.10 30.73 -5.04
CA THR A 5 -5.61 29.43 -4.57
C THR A 5 -4.72 28.35 -5.18
N PRO A 6 -4.08 27.47 -4.39
CA PRO A 6 -3.39 26.34 -4.96
C PRO A 6 -4.48 25.38 -5.47
N THR A 7 -4.59 25.27 -6.80
CA THR A 7 -5.36 24.23 -7.44
C THR A 7 -4.84 22.89 -6.91
N ALA A 8 -5.67 22.17 -6.16
CA ALA A 8 -5.40 20.79 -5.80
C ALA A 8 -5.18 20.02 -7.10
N GLU A 9 -3.94 19.61 -7.35
CA GLU A 9 -3.62 18.77 -8.49
C GLU A 9 -4.40 17.46 -8.33
N THR A 10 -5.43 17.28 -9.15
CA THR A 10 -6.09 15.99 -9.32
C THR A 10 -4.99 15.00 -9.73
N PRO A 11 -4.73 13.95 -8.94
CA PRO A 11 -3.73 12.95 -9.30
C PRO A 11 -4.07 12.40 -10.69
N ALA A 12 -3.08 12.34 -11.58
CA ALA A 12 -3.27 11.85 -12.93
C ALA A 12 -4.02 10.49 -12.92
N PRO A 13 -4.95 10.27 -13.87
CA PRO A 13 -5.71 9.03 -13.92
C PRO A 13 -4.76 7.83 -14.03
N ARG A 14 -4.90 6.89 -13.09
CA ARG A 14 -4.06 5.70 -13.02
C ARG A 14 -4.41 4.75 -14.16
N THR A 15 -3.40 4.13 -14.77
CA THR A 15 -3.63 2.88 -15.51
C THR A 15 -3.79 1.77 -14.49
N ARG A 16 -5.03 1.36 -14.23
CA ARG A 16 -5.32 0.19 -13.40
C ARG A 16 -4.65 -1.04 -14.02
N PRO A 17 -3.89 -1.85 -13.25
CA PRO A 17 -3.37 -3.11 -13.76
C PRO A 17 -4.52 -3.98 -14.30
N ASP A 18 -4.34 -4.54 -15.49
CA ASP A 18 -5.33 -5.46 -16.05
C ASP A 18 -5.15 -6.86 -15.47
N PHE A 19 -6.13 -7.30 -14.68
CA PHE A 19 -6.14 -8.63 -14.09
C PHE A 19 -6.95 -9.65 -14.91
N THR A 20 -7.51 -9.30 -16.07
CA THR A 20 -8.47 -10.14 -16.82
C THR A 20 -7.96 -11.56 -17.11
N HIS A 21 -6.65 -11.72 -17.31
CA HIS A 21 -6.02 -13.00 -17.61
C HIS A 21 -5.21 -13.60 -16.45
N VAL A 22 -5.32 -13.02 -15.25
CA VAL A 22 -4.64 -13.50 -14.04
C VAL A 22 -5.55 -14.46 -13.30
N SER A 23 -5.05 -15.67 -13.01
CA SER A 23 -5.77 -16.66 -12.21
C SER A 23 -5.89 -16.22 -10.76
N ASP A 24 -6.89 -16.71 -10.04
CA ASP A 24 -7.13 -16.31 -8.64
C ASP A 24 -5.95 -16.69 -7.72
N VAL A 25 -5.30 -17.84 -7.99
CA VAL A 25 -4.06 -18.25 -7.29
C VAL A 25 -2.94 -17.25 -7.53
N MET A 26 -2.70 -16.85 -8.78
CA MET A 26 -1.67 -15.85 -9.09
C MET A 26 -2.02 -14.49 -8.49
N LEU A 27 -3.30 -14.11 -8.47
CA LEU A 27 -3.77 -12.87 -7.87
C LEU A 27 -3.54 -12.86 -6.35
N TYR A 28 -3.78 -13.99 -5.68
CA TYR A 28 -3.47 -14.17 -4.27
C TYR A 28 -1.96 -14.04 -4.01
N ASP A 29 -1.12 -14.67 -4.83
CA ASP A 29 0.34 -14.57 -4.71
C ASP A 29 0.84 -13.14 -4.96
N ILE A 30 0.27 -12.43 -5.95
CA ILE A 30 0.55 -11.02 -6.21
C ILE A 30 0.20 -10.18 -4.97
N ALA A 31 -0.99 -10.35 -4.39
CA ALA A 31 -1.41 -9.60 -3.20
C ALA A 31 -0.46 -9.85 -2.02
N ARG A 32 -0.05 -11.09 -1.78
CA ARG A 32 0.93 -11.45 -0.74
C ARG A 32 2.31 -10.85 -0.99
N HIS A 33 2.75 -10.84 -2.25
CA HIS A 33 4.02 -10.23 -2.63
C HIS A 33 3.99 -8.71 -2.37
N THR A 34 2.92 -8.02 -2.80
CA THR A 34 2.73 -6.59 -2.53
C THR A 34 2.76 -6.28 -1.03
N ALA A 35 2.07 -7.07 -0.20
CA ALA A 35 2.11 -6.92 1.25
C ALA A 35 3.52 -7.10 1.84
N SER A 36 4.32 -8.00 1.26
CA SER A 36 5.72 -8.23 1.69
C SER A 36 6.62 -7.03 1.38
N LEU A 37 6.44 -6.41 0.20
CA LEU A 37 7.14 -5.18 -0.17
C LEU A 37 6.77 -4.03 0.76
N LEU A 38 5.48 -3.83 1.01
CA LEU A 38 4.98 -2.78 1.90
C LEU A 38 5.47 -2.99 3.35
N THR A 39 5.48 -4.23 3.84
CA THR A 39 6.02 -4.54 5.16
C THR A 39 7.51 -4.21 5.25
N SER A 40 8.28 -4.50 4.19
CA SER A 40 9.70 -4.17 4.15
C SER A 40 9.93 -2.66 4.23
N LEU A 41 9.07 -1.85 3.63
CA LEU A 41 9.10 -0.39 3.79
C LEU A 41 8.85 0.02 5.24
N PHE A 42 7.82 -0.52 5.90
CA PHE A 42 7.56 -0.20 7.31
C PHE A 42 8.72 -0.58 8.22
N LEU A 43 9.36 -1.73 8.00
CA LEU A 43 10.54 -2.13 8.77
C LEU A 43 11.71 -1.16 8.56
N ASN A 44 11.90 -0.62 7.36
CA ASN A 44 12.90 0.41 7.13
C ASN A 44 12.53 1.72 7.85
N ARG A 45 11.27 2.15 7.77
CA ARG A 45 10.77 3.34 8.49
C ARG A 45 10.92 3.20 10.01
N GLN A 46 10.68 2.01 10.56
CA GLN A 46 10.96 1.72 11.97
C GLN A 46 12.43 1.86 12.33
N ARG A 47 13.36 1.49 11.43
CA ARG A 47 14.81 1.64 11.65
C ARG A 47 15.24 3.10 11.61
N ASP A 48 14.66 3.88 10.68
CA ASP A 48 14.98 5.29 10.48
C ASP A 48 14.29 6.22 11.48
N ALA A 49 13.29 5.72 12.21
CA ALA A 49 12.52 6.50 13.19
C ALA A 49 13.41 7.13 14.27
N THR A 50 13.22 8.43 14.47
CA THR A 50 14.02 9.25 15.41
C THR A 50 13.50 9.21 16.85
N ASP A 51 12.25 8.80 17.03
CA ASP A 51 11.61 8.61 18.33
C ASP A 51 10.77 7.32 18.38
N ASP A 52 10.34 6.97 19.60
CA ASP A 52 9.58 5.75 19.84
C ASP A 52 8.13 5.83 19.35
N ALA A 53 7.55 7.03 19.25
CA ALA A 53 6.18 7.21 18.79
C ALA A 53 6.08 6.94 17.28
N GLU A 54 7.04 7.43 16.51
CA GLU A 54 7.19 7.14 15.08
C GLU A 54 7.48 5.65 14.86
N ARG A 55 8.39 5.06 15.66
CA ARG A 55 8.68 3.62 15.57
C ARG A 55 7.45 2.77 15.82
N GLU A 56 6.69 3.07 16.87
CA GLU A 56 5.46 2.35 17.22
C GLU A 56 4.36 2.56 16.17
N HIS A 57 4.28 3.76 15.56
CA HIS A 57 3.37 4.01 14.44
C HIS A 57 3.64 3.04 13.29
N TRP A 58 4.90 2.93 12.85
CA TRP A 58 5.27 2.02 11.75
C TRP A 58 5.12 0.55 12.13
N ALA A 59 5.38 0.16 13.39
CA ALA A 59 5.12 -1.19 13.89
C ALA A 59 3.61 -1.51 13.92
N ALA A 60 2.76 -0.55 14.24
CA ALA A 60 1.31 -0.73 14.17
C ALA A 60 0.83 -0.93 12.72
N ARG A 61 1.39 -0.20 11.75
CA ARG A 61 1.11 -0.38 10.31
C ARG A 61 1.51 -1.78 9.83
N GLU A 62 2.70 -2.25 10.18
CA GLU A 62 3.15 -3.62 9.88
C GLU A 62 2.18 -4.66 10.43
N ARG A 63 1.83 -4.58 11.72
CA ARG A 63 0.91 -5.53 12.36
C ARG A 63 -0.47 -5.52 11.72
N LEU A 64 -0.94 -4.37 11.23
CA LEU A 64 -2.20 -4.27 10.50
C LEU A 64 -2.13 -5.03 9.17
N VAL A 65 -1.09 -4.82 8.36
CA VAL A 65 -0.91 -5.53 7.09
C VAL A 65 -0.80 -7.04 7.31
N MET A 66 -0.07 -7.49 8.33
CA MET A 66 0.01 -8.91 8.66
C MET A 66 -1.34 -9.54 8.98
N ARG A 67 -2.20 -8.84 9.74
CA ARG A 67 -3.57 -9.31 9.99
C ARG A 67 -4.41 -9.33 8.71
N GLN A 68 -4.28 -8.32 7.86
CA GLN A 68 -5.00 -8.28 6.57
C GLN A 68 -4.56 -9.43 5.66
N VAL A 69 -3.25 -9.74 5.59
CA VAL A 69 -2.73 -10.90 4.85
C VAL A 69 -3.31 -12.22 5.36
N GLN A 70 -3.42 -12.38 6.68
CA GLN A 70 -4.04 -13.57 7.30
C GLN A 70 -5.54 -13.68 6.99
N ALA A 71 -6.21 -12.55 6.78
CA ALA A 71 -7.64 -12.49 6.47
C ALA A 71 -7.95 -12.58 4.97
N LEU A 72 -6.93 -12.61 4.08
CA LEU A 72 -7.15 -12.74 2.64
C LEU A 72 -7.85 -14.06 2.31
N ASN A 73 -8.95 -13.97 1.59
CA ASN A 73 -9.64 -15.11 1.01
C ASN A 73 -9.16 -15.33 -0.44
N PRO A 74 -8.50 -16.47 -0.77
CA PRO A 74 -8.04 -16.74 -2.13
C PRO A 74 -9.17 -16.84 -3.16
N ASP A 75 -10.40 -17.16 -2.71
CA ASP A 75 -11.57 -17.29 -3.58
C ASP A 75 -12.31 -15.96 -3.80
N ASP A 76 -11.96 -14.89 -3.05
CA ASP A 76 -12.55 -13.56 -3.21
C ASP A 76 -11.70 -12.70 -4.16
N ARG A 77 -11.86 -12.95 -5.46
CA ARG A 77 -11.13 -12.23 -6.51
C ARG A 77 -11.29 -10.70 -6.42
N ALA A 78 -12.50 -10.22 -6.13
CA ALA A 78 -12.78 -8.79 -6.03
C ALA A 78 -12.07 -8.18 -4.80
N GLY A 79 -12.12 -8.88 -3.67
CA GLY A 79 -11.41 -8.49 -2.45
C GLY A 79 -9.90 -8.47 -2.62
N LEU A 80 -9.32 -9.48 -3.30
CA LEU A 80 -7.88 -9.52 -3.58
C LEU A 80 -7.42 -8.35 -4.44
N ILE A 81 -8.16 -8.01 -5.50
CA ILE A 81 -7.84 -6.85 -6.35
C ILE A 81 -7.90 -5.57 -5.53
N ALA A 82 -9.00 -5.34 -4.80
CA ALA A 82 -9.18 -4.13 -4.01
C ALA A 82 -8.09 -3.97 -2.94
N GLN A 83 -7.74 -5.06 -2.24
CA GLN A 83 -6.71 -5.04 -1.20
C GLN A 83 -5.30 -4.82 -1.80
N ASN A 84 -5.00 -5.46 -2.93
CA ASN A 84 -3.74 -5.22 -3.65
C ASN A 84 -3.62 -3.77 -4.10
N GLU A 85 -4.67 -3.19 -4.68
CA GLU A 85 -4.69 -1.78 -5.10
C GLU A 85 -4.47 -0.83 -3.93
N ALA A 86 -5.11 -1.08 -2.79
CA ALA A 86 -4.91 -0.27 -1.58
C ALA A 86 -3.46 -0.31 -1.09
N TRP A 87 -2.81 -1.48 -1.10
CA TRP A 87 -1.41 -1.60 -0.68
C TRP A 87 -0.43 -1.00 -1.70
N VAL A 88 -0.70 -1.09 -3.00
CA VAL A 88 0.09 -0.42 -4.05
C VAL A 88 0.00 1.10 -3.90
N ASP A 89 -1.20 1.63 -3.67
CA ASP A 89 -1.40 3.07 -3.45
C ASP A 89 -0.62 3.55 -2.21
N GLU A 90 -0.61 2.76 -1.12
CA GLU A 90 0.16 3.08 0.07
C GLU A 90 1.68 3.01 -0.14
N ASP A 91 2.19 1.94 -0.75
CA ASP A 91 3.63 1.79 -1.08
C ASP A 91 4.11 2.99 -1.91
N ARG A 92 3.32 3.42 -2.89
CA ARG A 92 3.63 4.60 -3.69
C ARG A 92 3.67 5.87 -2.87
N VAL A 93 2.63 6.17 -2.08
CA VAL A 93 2.60 7.38 -1.23
C VAL A 93 3.81 7.44 -0.31
N LEU A 94 4.20 6.29 0.25
CA LEU A 94 5.36 6.19 1.15
C LEU A 94 6.70 6.37 0.44
N ARG A 95 6.82 5.99 -0.83
CA ARG A 95 8.03 6.21 -1.66
C ARG A 95 8.11 7.64 -2.18
N ASP A 96 6.98 8.21 -2.62
CA ASP A 96 6.91 9.58 -3.11
C ASP A 96 7.26 10.57 -1.97
N ALA A 97 6.87 10.27 -0.73
CA ALA A 97 7.24 11.04 0.47
C ALA A 97 8.73 10.92 0.88
N GLN A 98 9.57 10.20 0.12
CA GLN A 98 11.03 10.14 0.35
C GLN A 98 11.84 11.07 -0.57
N GLN A 99 11.21 11.68 -1.58
CA GLN A 99 11.85 12.64 -2.50
C GLN A 99 11.78 14.07 -1.95
#